data_AF-A0A368H9T1-F1
#
_entry.id   AF-A0A368H9T1-F1
#
_cell.length_a   1.000
_cell.length_b   1.000
_cell.length_c   1.000
_cell.angle_alpha   90.00
_cell.angle_beta   90.00
_cell.angle_gamma   90.00
#
_symmetry.space_group_name_H-M   'P 1'
#
loop_
_entity.id
_entity.type
_entity.pdbx_description
1 polymer ?
#
loop_
_entity_poly.entity_id
_entity_poly.type
_entity_poly.pdbx_seq_one_letter_code
_entity_poly.pdbx_strand_id
1 'polypeptide(L)'
;MITTCYSLGLGFFVLEALNVYEVSNVEQRNIWGDAMERTGFDLPKLALRTLLSVVAIGGVVAAVTAAHFSHTATSWSCLGSFAEGTTDLWLPIVVINACLALAATSFSYCGWFISRNVPQYRQKMSIYLAERVLSEKCCIDKCYRNVAFTAFGPWLLFGTWLTLAVSSDWVADSALNKYLYSVN
;
A
#
# COMPACT_ATOMS: atom_id res chain seq x y z
N MET A 1 -2.56 -11.55 11.43
CA MET A 1 -2.36 -12.02 10.03
C MET A 1 -3.06 -11.14 9.01
N ILE A 2 -4.37 -10.89 9.09
CA ILE A 2 -5.10 -10.05 8.11
C ILE A 2 -4.59 -8.59 8.10
N THR A 3 -4.35 -8.00 9.27
CA THR A 3 -3.82 -6.62 9.38
C THR A 3 -2.48 -6.46 8.65
N THR A 4 -1.60 -7.46 8.75
CA THR A 4 -0.31 -7.47 8.02
C THR A 4 -0.52 -7.45 6.51
N CYS A 5 -1.50 -8.20 5.98
CA CYS A 5 -1.84 -8.18 4.56
C CYS A 5 -2.33 -6.80 4.10
N TYR A 6 -3.18 -6.14 4.90
CA TYR A 6 -3.63 -4.77 4.60
C TYR A 6 -2.47 -3.77 4.62
N SER A 7 -1.59 -3.84 5.63
CA SER A 7 -0.40 -2.98 5.70
C SER A 7 0.57 -3.21 4.53
N LEU A 8 0.78 -4.47 4.13
CA LEU A 8 1.57 -4.79 2.94
C LEU A 8 0.92 -4.27 1.65
N GLY A 9 -0.40 -4.40 1.52
CA GLY A 9 -1.15 -3.84 0.39
C GLY A 9 -1.00 -2.32 0.29
N LEU A 10 -1.07 -1.60 1.41
CA LEU A 10 -0.79 -0.16 1.47
C LEU A 10 0.66 0.16 1.06
N GLY A 11 1.62 -0.66 1.51
CA GLY A 11 3.01 -0.55 1.08
C GLY A 11 3.19 -0.71 -0.44
N PHE A 12 2.48 -1.66 -1.06
CA PHE A 12 2.51 -1.81 -2.53
C PHE A 12 1.97 -0.59 -3.26
N PHE A 13 0.90 0.03 -2.74
CA PHE A 13 0.40 1.28 -3.31
C PHE A 13 1.41 2.43 -3.20
N VAL A 14 2.15 2.53 -2.09
CA VAL A 14 3.24 3.53 -1.95
C VAL A 14 4.33 3.30 -2.99
N LEU A 15 4.71 2.06 -3.25
CA LEU A 15 5.74 1.73 -4.24
C LEU A 15 5.28 2.02 -5.66
N GLU A 16 4.03 1.72 -5.99
CA GLU A 16 3.47 2.05 -7.30
C GLU A 16 3.37 3.58 -7.47
N ALA A 17 3.00 4.33 -6.42
CA ALA A 17 3.00 5.79 -6.42
C ALA A 17 4.40 6.39 -6.57
N LEU A 18 5.41 5.82 -5.90
CA LEU A 18 6.81 6.20 -6.05
C LEU A 18 7.30 5.94 -7.48
N ASN A 19 6.93 4.80 -8.07
CA ASN A 19 7.26 4.50 -9.46
C ASN A 19 6.61 5.51 -10.43
N VAL A 20 5.36 5.90 -10.20
CA VAL A 20 4.70 6.99 -10.95
C VAL A 20 5.49 8.30 -10.84
N TYR A 21 5.96 8.65 -9.64
CA TYR A 21 6.79 9.84 -9.41
C TYR A 21 8.15 9.75 -10.13
N GLU A 22 8.84 8.62 -10.09
CA GLU A 22 10.15 8.45 -10.74
C GLU A 22 10.05 8.43 -12.27
N VAL A 23 9.02 7.77 -12.82
CA VAL A 23 8.66 7.88 -14.24
C VAL A 23 8.37 9.32 -14.58
N SER A 24 7.71 10.05 -13.67
CA SER A 24 7.39 11.44 -13.91
C SER A 24 8.62 12.35 -13.95
N ASN A 25 9.71 12.01 -13.25
CA ASN A 25 10.97 12.74 -13.30
C ASN A 25 11.94 12.26 -14.38
N VAL A 26 11.62 11.15 -15.07
CA VAL A 26 12.52 10.49 -16.03
C VAL A 26 13.77 9.92 -15.32
N GLU A 27 13.64 9.54 -14.04
CA GLU A 27 14.76 9.07 -13.20
C GLU A 27 14.88 7.54 -13.13
N GLN A 28 13.77 6.79 -13.02
CA GLN A 28 13.75 5.32 -12.97
C GLN A 28 12.50 4.72 -13.65
N ARG A 29 12.62 3.46 -14.13
CA ARG A 29 11.57 2.75 -14.89
C ARG A 29 11.06 1.49 -14.20
N ASN A 30 9.76 1.27 -14.38
CA ASN A 30 9.05 0.03 -14.08
C ASN A 30 9.44 -1.06 -15.10
N ILE A 31 10.25 -2.03 -14.69
CA ILE A 31 10.44 -3.30 -15.42
C ILE A 31 9.90 -4.40 -14.50
N TRP A 32 8.62 -4.75 -14.66
CA TRP A 32 7.98 -5.86 -13.92
C TRP A 32 8.11 -7.22 -14.61
N GLY A 33 8.91 -7.35 -15.67
CA GLY A 33 8.92 -8.57 -16.47
C GLY A 33 10.17 -8.87 -17.28
N ASP A 34 11.26 -8.11 -17.15
CA ASP A 34 12.49 -8.43 -17.87
C ASP A 34 13.47 -9.13 -16.92
N ALA A 35 13.21 -10.41 -16.69
CA ALA A 35 14.13 -11.31 -16.03
C ALA A 35 14.05 -12.69 -16.68
N MET A 36 14.84 -12.89 -17.75
CA MET A 36 15.67 -14.11 -17.86
C MET A 36 16.73 -14.09 -18.98
N GLU A 37 16.66 -13.21 -19.99
CA GLU A 37 17.52 -13.36 -21.19
C GLU A 37 18.77 -12.47 -21.29
N ARG A 38 19.06 -11.59 -20.33
CA ARG A 38 20.34 -10.84 -20.32
C ARG A 38 21.05 -10.98 -18.99
N THR A 39 21.95 -11.96 -18.95
CA THR A 39 22.93 -12.18 -17.89
C THR A 39 23.81 -10.95 -17.65
N GLY A 40 23.83 -10.50 -16.41
CA GLY A 40 24.66 -9.40 -15.89
C GLY A 40 23.90 -8.74 -14.74
N PHE A 41 24.06 -9.26 -13.52
CA PHE A 41 23.34 -8.86 -12.32
C PHE A 41 23.12 -7.35 -12.20
N ASP A 42 21.85 -6.94 -12.32
CA ASP A 42 21.26 -5.81 -11.63
C ASP A 42 19.84 -6.26 -11.29
N LEU A 43 19.60 -6.68 -10.04
CA LEU A 43 18.24 -6.91 -9.55
C LEU A 43 17.41 -5.65 -9.92
N PRO A 44 16.19 -5.77 -10.47
CA PRO A 44 15.40 -4.60 -10.76
C PRO A 44 15.33 -3.77 -9.47
N LYS A 45 15.83 -2.52 -9.49
CA LYS A 45 15.92 -1.68 -8.28
C LYS A 45 14.58 -1.59 -7.54
N LEU A 46 13.49 -1.72 -8.28
CA LEU A 46 12.14 -1.82 -7.75
C LEU A 46 11.82 -3.17 -7.07
N ALA A 47 12.29 -4.30 -7.58
CA ALA A 47 12.15 -5.61 -6.95
C ALA A 47 12.90 -5.69 -5.61
N LEU A 48 14.07 -5.05 -5.53
CA LEU A 48 14.81 -4.90 -4.27
C LEU A 48 14.05 -3.98 -3.31
N ARG A 49 13.51 -2.85 -3.79
CA ARG A 49 12.70 -1.93 -2.98
C ARG A 49 11.40 -2.59 -2.49
N THR A 50 10.69 -3.35 -3.33
CA THR A 50 9.51 -4.11 -2.90
C THR A 50 9.89 -5.15 -1.86
N LEU A 51 10.98 -5.91 -2.06
CA LEU A 51 11.46 -6.86 -1.07
C LEU A 51 11.78 -6.18 0.26
N LEU A 52 12.51 -5.05 0.24
CA LEU A 52 12.87 -4.29 1.44
C LEU A 52 11.65 -3.69 2.14
N SER A 53 10.69 -3.15 1.39
CA SER A 53 9.44 -2.62 1.95
C SER A 53 8.57 -3.73 2.54
N VAL A 54 8.51 -4.90 1.90
CA VAL A 54 7.80 -6.08 2.42
C VAL A 54 8.47 -6.58 3.70
N VAL A 55 9.80 -6.66 3.74
CA VAL A 55 10.55 -7.07 4.94
C VAL A 55 10.41 -6.06 6.06
N ALA A 56 10.50 -4.76 5.77
CA ALA A 56 10.39 -3.71 6.78
C ALA A 56 8.96 -3.57 7.32
N ILE A 57 7.96 -3.36 6.46
CA ILE A 57 6.56 -3.15 6.87
C ILE A 57 5.97 -4.46 7.37
N GLY A 58 6.14 -5.55 6.61
CA GLY A 58 5.64 -6.86 6.98
C GLY A 58 6.33 -7.40 8.24
N GLY A 59 7.65 -7.22 8.36
CA GLY A 59 8.41 -7.65 9.53
C GLY A 59 8.07 -6.88 10.79
N VAL A 60 7.94 -5.54 10.73
CA VAL A 60 7.55 -4.72 11.88
C VAL A 60 6.14 -5.08 12.34
N VAL A 61 5.17 -5.13 11.42
CA VAL A 61 3.78 -5.46 11.78
C VAL A 61 3.67 -6.90 12.28
N ALA A 62 4.38 -7.86 11.65
CA ALA A 62 4.40 -9.25 12.11
C ALA A 62 5.04 -9.38 13.50
N ALA A 63 6.18 -8.72 13.76
CA ALA A 63 6.86 -8.75 15.05
C ALA A 63 5.98 -8.14 16.16
N VAL A 64 5.33 -7.01 15.89
CA VAL A 64 4.38 -6.38 16.84
C VAL A 64 3.19 -7.29 17.12
N THR A 65 2.62 -7.94 16.09
CA THR A 65 1.53 -8.90 16.29
C THR A 65 1.96 -10.17 17.01
N ALA A 66 3.21 -10.62 16.84
CA ALA A 66 3.75 -11.79 17.52
C ALA A 66 4.08 -11.48 18.99
N ALA A 67 4.62 -10.30 19.29
CA ALA A 67 4.91 -9.85 20.65
C ALA A 67 3.64 -9.68 21.50
N HIS A 68 2.54 -9.27 20.87
CA HIS A 68 1.23 -9.10 21.52
C HIS A 68 0.19 -10.12 21.04
N PHE A 69 0.61 -11.37 20.83
CA PHE A 69 -0.27 -12.42 20.31
C PHE A 69 -1.51 -12.67 21.19
N SER A 70 -1.36 -12.55 22.51
CA SER A 70 -2.46 -12.67 23.48
C SER A 70 -3.55 -11.61 23.34
N HIS A 71 -3.24 -10.46 22.75
CA HIS A 71 -4.19 -9.36 22.51
C HIS A 71 -4.74 -9.35 21.07
N THR A 72 -4.13 -10.10 20.16
CA THR A 72 -4.47 -10.11 18.72
C THR A 72 -5.18 -11.38 18.26
N ALA A 73 -5.06 -12.49 18.99
CA ALA A 73 -5.80 -13.72 18.71
C ALA A 73 -6.89 -13.91 19.77
N THR A 74 -8.14 -13.57 19.43
CA THR A 74 -9.29 -13.99 20.23
C THR A 74 -9.86 -15.29 19.66
N SER A 75 -10.56 -16.08 20.48
CA SER A 75 -11.20 -17.33 20.05
C SER A 75 -12.23 -17.17 18.93
N TRP A 76 -12.67 -15.94 18.65
CA TRP A 76 -13.72 -15.62 17.69
C TRP A 76 -13.25 -14.77 16.49
N SER A 77 -12.07 -14.14 16.52
CA SER A 77 -11.62 -13.21 15.47
C SER A 77 -10.11 -13.34 15.20
N CYS A 78 -9.77 -13.57 13.93
CA CYS A 78 -8.40 -13.47 13.41
C CYS A 78 -7.94 -12.02 13.18
N LEU A 79 -8.81 -11.04 13.44
CA LEU A 79 -8.54 -9.60 13.34
C LEU A 79 -8.05 -9.01 14.67
N GLY A 80 -8.35 -9.65 15.80
CA GLY A 80 -8.06 -9.17 17.15
C GLY A 80 -9.25 -8.47 17.82
N SER A 81 -9.08 -8.12 19.10
CA SER A 81 -10.07 -7.37 19.88
C SER A 81 -9.70 -5.88 19.89
N PHE A 82 -10.69 -5.00 19.70
CA PHE A 82 -10.50 -3.54 19.71
C PHE A 82 -11.04 -2.92 21.01
N ALA A 83 -10.68 -3.51 22.16
CA ALA A 83 -11.06 -3.01 23.48
C ALA A 83 -10.14 -1.87 23.99
N GLU A 84 -10.58 -1.09 24.98
CA GLU A 84 -9.79 -0.01 25.61
C GLU A 84 -8.37 -0.47 26.02
N GLY A 85 -8.23 -1.70 26.53
CA GLY A 85 -6.94 -2.28 26.93
C GLY A 85 -5.99 -2.67 25.78
N THR A 86 -6.40 -2.49 24.52
CA THR A 86 -5.60 -2.80 23.32
C THR A 86 -5.32 -1.57 22.45
N THR A 87 -5.74 -0.39 22.90
CA THR A 87 -5.55 0.88 22.19
C THR A 87 -4.07 1.18 21.92
N ASP A 88 -3.19 0.89 22.87
CA ASP A 88 -1.73 1.06 22.73
C ASP A 88 -1.13 0.22 21.59
N LEU A 89 -1.78 -0.88 21.21
CA LEU A 89 -1.35 -1.73 20.10
C LEU A 89 -1.94 -1.26 18.76
N TRP A 90 -3.23 -0.93 18.74
CA TRP A 90 -3.95 -0.62 17.50
C TRP A 90 -3.69 0.79 17.01
N LEU A 91 -3.56 1.77 17.92
CA LEU A 91 -3.36 3.17 17.56
C LEU A 91 -2.09 3.37 16.71
N PRO A 92 -0.91 2.82 17.07
CA PRO A 92 0.27 2.92 16.22
C PRO A 92 0.07 2.28 14.83
N ILE A 93 -0.63 1.14 14.74
CA ILE A 93 -0.89 0.45 13.47
C ILE A 93 -1.79 1.29 12.57
N VAL A 94 -2.85 1.89 13.12
CA VAL A 94 -3.73 2.82 12.40
C VAL A 94 -2.93 4.00 11.87
N VAL A 95 -2.08 4.59 12.70
CA VAL A 95 -1.23 5.74 12.31
C VAL A 95 -0.25 5.36 11.21
N ILE A 96 0.44 4.23 11.31
CA ILE A 96 1.36 3.75 10.27
C ILE A 96 0.62 3.55 8.94
N ASN A 97 -0.54 2.90 8.97
CA ASN A 97 -1.34 2.66 7.76
C ASN A 97 -1.85 3.97 7.14
N ALA A 98 -2.26 4.95 7.96
CA ALA A 98 -2.64 6.28 7.48
C ALA A 98 -1.46 7.03 6.86
N CYS A 99 -0.27 6.95 7.47
CA CYS A 99 0.97 7.51 6.90
C CYS A 99 1.32 6.88 5.56
N LEU A 100 1.13 5.57 5.39
CA LEU A 100 1.33 4.89 4.10
C LEU A 100 0.34 5.40 3.05
N ALA A 101 -0.94 5.54 3.41
CA ALA A 101 -1.95 6.09 2.49
C ALA A 101 -1.63 7.53 2.07
N LEU A 102 -1.17 8.37 3.01
CA LEU A 102 -0.72 9.74 2.75
C LEU A 102 0.53 9.78 1.86
N ALA A 103 1.51 8.91 2.12
CA ALA A 103 2.72 8.82 1.30
C ALA A 103 2.42 8.41 -0.14
N ALA A 104 1.53 7.44 -0.35
CA ALA A 104 1.09 7.07 -1.69
C ALA A 104 0.39 8.26 -2.40
N THR A 105 -0.48 8.96 -1.67
CA THR A 105 -1.18 10.14 -2.22
C THR A 105 -0.21 11.26 -2.59
N SER A 106 0.79 11.53 -1.76
CA SER A 106 1.75 12.61 -2.00
C SER A 106 2.62 12.34 -3.22
N PHE A 107 3.15 11.12 -3.38
CA PHE A 107 3.92 10.74 -4.57
C PHE A 107 3.08 10.82 -5.85
N SER A 108 1.84 10.31 -5.81
CA SER A 108 0.92 10.40 -6.94
C SER A 108 0.60 11.85 -7.31
N TYR A 109 0.38 12.71 -6.31
CA TYR A 109 0.14 14.13 -6.54
C TYR A 109 1.35 14.84 -7.16
N CYS A 110 2.56 14.58 -6.66
CA CYS A 110 3.78 15.15 -7.23
C CYS A 110 3.97 14.74 -8.70
N GLY A 111 3.78 13.45 -9.03
CA GLY A 111 3.89 12.99 -10.41
C GLY A 111 2.82 13.59 -11.33
N TRP A 112 1.59 13.73 -10.83
CA TRP A 112 0.52 14.42 -11.54
C TRP A 112 0.83 15.91 -11.76
N PHE A 113 1.31 16.60 -10.72
CA PHE A 113 1.63 18.02 -10.77
C PHE A 113 2.71 18.32 -11.82
N ILE A 114 3.78 17.52 -11.85
CA ILE A 114 4.86 17.65 -12.85
C ILE A 114 4.28 17.47 -14.25
N SER A 115 3.47 16.43 -14.45
CA SER A 115 2.90 16.10 -15.76
C SER A 115 2.01 17.21 -16.34
N ARG A 116 1.34 17.97 -15.47
CA ARG A 116 0.32 18.96 -15.86
C ARG A 116 0.84 20.39 -15.89
N ASN A 117 1.72 20.76 -14.96
CA ASN A 117 2.16 22.13 -14.77
C ASN A 117 3.54 22.43 -15.38
N VAL A 118 4.33 21.42 -15.76
CA VAL A 118 5.63 21.64 -16.39
C VAL A 118 5.45 21.64 -17.93
N PRO A 119 5.55 22.79 -18.61
CA PRO A 119 5.27 22.87 -20.05
C PRO A 119 6.30 22.12 -20.91
N GLN A 120 7.56 22.12 -20.48
CA GLN A 120 8.67 21.43 -21.15
C GLN A 120 8.60 19.90 -21.02
N TYR A 121 7.71 19.42 -20.14
CA TYR A 121 7.60 18.02 -19.81
C TYR A 121 7.22 17.14 -21.00
N ARG A 122 6.24 17.59 -21.80
CA ARG A 122 5.78 16.86 -22.98
C ARG A 122 6.89 16.67 -24.00
N GLN A 123 7.72 17.69 -24.20
CA GLN A 123 8.85 17.64 -25.13
C GLN A 123 9.97 16.73 -24.60
N LYS A 124 10.31 16.83 -23.31
CA LYS A 124 11.28 15.93 -22.66
C LYS A 124 10.81 14.47 -22.76
N MET A 125 9.53 14.22 -22.51
CA MET A 125 8.93 12.90 -22.61
C MET A 125 8.88 12.37 -24.05
N SER A 126 8.53 13.20 -25.04
CA SER A 126 8.48 12.76 -26.44
C SER A 126 9.87 12.37 -26.97
N ILE A 127 10.90 13.14 -26.63
CA ILE A 127 12.29 12.82 -26.97
C ILE A 127 12.70 11.51 -26.27
N TYR A 128 12.41 11.40 -24.97
CA TYR A 128 12.69 10.20 -24.19
C TYR A 128 12.00 8.94 -24.72
N LEU A 129 10.77 9.06 -25.24
CA LEU A 129 10.03 7.94 -25.83
C LEU A 129 10.52 7.61 -27.25
N ALA A 130 11.05 8.57 -28.02
CA ALA A 130 11.46 8.33 -29.41
C ALA A 130 12.52 7.21 -29.53
N GLU A 131 13.43 7.14 -28.56
CA GLU A 131 14.56 6.19 -28.55
C GLU A 131 14.21 4.79 -28.01
N ARG A 132 12.92 4.48 -27.79
CA ARG A 132 12.50 3.38 -26.91
C ARG A 132 11.56 2.38 -27.58
N VAL A 133 11.63 1.14 -27.11
CA VAL A 133 10.85 0.01 -27.64
C VAL A 133 9.37 0.17 -27.28
N LEU A 134 8.47 -0.33 -28.14
CA LEU A 134 7.03 -0.19 -27.98
C LEU A 134 6.50 -0.71 -26.62
N SER A 135 7.08 -1.80 -26.10
CA SER A 135 6.73 -2.37 -24.80
C SER A 135 6.94 -1.37 -23.66
N GLU A 136 8.06 -0.66 -23.65
CA GLU A 136 8.41 0.32 -22.62
C GLU A 136 7.48 1.54 -22.68
N LYS A 137 7.11 1.97 -23.90
CA LYS A 137 6.13 3.05 -24.10
C LYS A 137 4.78 2.68 -23.48
N CYS A 138 4.35 1.43 -23.65
CA CYS A 138 3.11 0.92 -23.07
C CYS A 138 3.17 0.88 -21.54
N CYS A 139 4.29 0.45 -20.94
CA CYS A 139 4.48 0.44 -19.49
C CYS A 139 4.41 1.86 -18.89
N ILE A 140 5.02 2.84 -19.56
CA ILE A 140 4.98 4.24 -19.12
C ILE A 140 3.55 4.79 -19.19
N ASP A 141 2.81 4.55 -20.28
CA ASP A 141 1.41 5.00 -20.42
C ASP A 141 0.51 4.39 -19.34
N LYS A 142 0.72 3.10 -19.00
CA LYS A 142 0.01 2.44 -17.89
C LYS A 142 0.26 3.13 -16.55
N CYS A 143 1.51 3.48 -16.25
CA CYS A 143 1.84 4.17 -14.99
C CYS A 143 1.10 5.52 -14.88
N TYR A 144 1.01 6.30 -15.96
CA TYR A 144 0.24 7.57 -15.94
C TYR A 144 -1.25 7.37 -15.72
N ARG A 145 -1.85 6.34 -16.33
CA ARG A 145 -3.27 6.03 -16.14
C ARG A 145 -3.57 5.59 -14.71
N ASN A 146 -2.61 4.95 -14.05
CA ASN A 146 -2.73 4.47 -12.68
C ASN A 146 -2.56 5.55 -11.61
N VAL A 147 -2.19 6.79 -11.94
CA VAL A 147 -2.01 7.88 -10.96
C VAL A 147 -3.22 8.07 -10.04
N ALA A 148 -4.44 8.03 -10.60
CA ALA A 148 -5.66 8.14 -9.81
C ALA A 148 -5.86 6.91 -8.91
N PHE A 149 -5.54 5.72 -9.42
CA PHE A 149 -5.64 4.48 -8.69
C PHE A 149 -4.67 4.44 -7.49
N THR A 150 -3.45 4.92 -7.66
CA THR A 150 -2.47 4.99 -6.57
C THR A 150 -2.75 6.09 -5.56
N ALA A 151 -3.48 7.14 -5.95
CA ALA A 151 -3.92 8.18 -5.03
C ALA A 151 -5.12 7.75 -4.17
N PHE A 152 -6.14 7.11 -4.76
CA PHE A 152 -7.39 6.77 -4.05
C PHE A 152 -7.42 5.33 -3.50
N GLY A 153 -6.75 4.40 -4.18
CA GLY A 153 -6.66 2.99 -3.79
C GLY A 153 -6.17 2.75 -2.35
N PRO A 154 -5.12 3.44 -1.85
CA PRO A 154 -4.69 3.30 -0.46
C PRO A 154 -5.79 3.66 0.55
N TRP A 155 -6.55 4.73 0.29
CA TRP A 155 -7.63 5.15 1.19
C TRP A 155 -8.80 4.19 1.19
N LEU A 156 -9.14 3.63 0.02
CA LEU A 156 -10.15 2.58 -0.06
C LEU A 156 -9.71 1.34 0.71
N LEU A 157 -8.45 0.92 0.57
CA LEU A 157 -7.90 -0.24 1.27
C LEU A 157 -7.81 0.00 2.79
N PHE A 158 -7.44 1.20 3.21
CA PHE A 158 -7.44 1.60 4.61
C PHE A 158 -8.85 1.64 5.20
N GLY A 159 -9.81 2.17 4.45
CA GLY A 159 -11.22 2.21 4.84
C GLY A 159 -11.86 0.83 4.95
N THR A 160 -11.56 -0.08 4.01
CA THR A 160 -12.05 -1.47 4.09
C THR A 160 -11.45 -2.20 5.30
N TRP A 161 -10.18 -1.97 5.61
CA TRP A 161 -9.57 -2.51 6.82
C TRP A 161 -10.24 -1.98 8.09
N LEU A 162 -10.46 -0.66 8.21
CA LEU A 162 -11.12 -0.05 9.37
C LEU A 162 -12.57 -0.52 9.53
N THR A 163 -13.34 -0.58 8.45
CA THR A 163 -14.73 -1.07 8.50
C THR A 163 -14.80 -2.54 8.86
N LEU A 164 -13.86 -3.37 8.38
CA LEU A 164 -13.74 -4.76 8.77
C LEU A 164 -13.39 -4.90 10.26
N ALA A 165 -12.47 -4.08 10.76
CA ALA A 165 -12.12 -4.01 12.19
C ALA A 165 -13.33 -3.67 13.06
N VAL A 166 -14.05 -2.59 12.74
CA VAL A 166 -15.25 -2.16 13.48
C VAL A 166 -16.37 -3.21 13.41
N SER A 167 -16.61 -3.80 12.25
CA SER A 167 -17.66 -4.83 12.10
C SER A 167 -17.35 -6.10 12.89
N SER A 168 -16.08 -6.49 12.98
CA SER A 168 -15.65 -7.65 13.74
C SER A 168 -15.80 -7.43 15.25
N ASP A 169 -15.55 -6.20 15.71
CA ASP A 169 -15.71 -5.83 17.12
C ASP A 169 -17.19 -5.74 17.52
N TRP A 170 -18.05 -5.19 16.66
CA TRP A 170 -19.50 -5.14 16.89
C TRP A 170 -20.08 -6.54 17.10
N VAL A 171 -19.72 -7.52 16.26
CA VAL A 171 -20.19 -8.91 16.41
C VAL A 171 -19.70 -9.56 17.71
N ALA A 172 -18.55 -9.12 18.23
CA ALA A 172 -17.94 -9.64 19.45
C ALA A 172 -18.50 -8.98 20.74
N ASP A 173 -19.28 -7.90 20.65
CA ASP A 173 -19.77 -7.19 21.83
C ASP A 173 -20.81 -8.00 22.61
N SER A 174 -20.45 -8.37 23.83
CA SER A 174 -21.26 -9.15 24.77
C SER A 174 -22.52 -8.43 25.23
N ALA A 175 -22.57 -7.09 25.18
CA ALA A 175 -23.75 -6.31 25.57
C ALA A 175 -24.89 -6.45 24.57
N LEU A 176 -24.58 -6.42 23.27
CA LEU A 176 -25.54 -6.62 22.18
C LEU A 176 -26.00 -8.08 22.07
N ASN A 177 -25.07 -9.03 22.22
CA ASN A 177 -25.44 -10.44 22.26
C ASN A 177 -26.36 -10.76 23.45
N LYS A 178 -26.10 -10.20 24.65
CA LYS A 178 -27.02 -10.38 25.79
C LYS A 178 -28.42 -9.84 25.53
N TYR A 179 -28.56 -8.70 24.86
CA TYR A 179 -29.87 -8.15 24.48
C TYR A 179 -30.60 -9.03 23.45
N LEU A 180 -29.89 -9.62 22.48
CA LEU A 180 -30.46 -10.52 21.50
C LEU A 180 -30.91 -11.87 22.11
N TYR A 181 -30.17 -12.38 23.09
CA TYR A 181 -30.52 -13.63 23.78
C TYR A 181 -31.52 -13.46 24.94
N SER A 182 -31.79 -12.23 25.42
CA SER A 182 -32.82 -11.97 26.43
C SER A 182 -34.21 -11.70 25.86
N VAL A 183 -34.34 -11.67 24.53
CA VAL A 183 -35.61 -11.41 23.81
C VAL A 183 -36.22 -12.71 23.23
N ASN A 184 -35.55 -13.85 23.42
CA ASN A 184 -36.11 -15.20 23.24
C ASN A 184 -36.31 -15.88 24.59
#